data_AF-A0A3D3G5F2-F1
#
_entry.id   AF-A0A3D3G5F2-F1
#
_cell.length_a   1.000
_cell.length_b   1.000
_cell.length_c   1.000
_cell.angle_alpha   90.00
_cell.angle_beta   90.00
_cell.angle_gamma   90.00
#
_symmetry.space_group_name_H-M   'P 1'
#
loop_
_entity.id
_entity.type
_entity.pdbx_description
1 polymer ?
#
loop_
_entity_poly.entity_id
_entity_poly.type
_entity_poly.pdbx_seq_one_letter_code
_entity_poly.pdbx_strand_id
1 'polypeptide(L)'
;MAQDILDTAPDNSLLFLADDTSIFDTQYLYLTQGKTKGFRGLKLIQTGTLSFPSYLQVLAYQYPELEVGTWEKNTNVFDEMVKRYYGTYPLLSTMPLTTGKDFAWIQTGILYRLYKIEEIKNMQINEFIVLNEQLFQSYHDPLQGSLGNYKHPMLADVLRVYATSKKEFAKVVFANQKLDLAEKYLKGALELEPELIDTAQILGAVYIAEKKCPEAESLLLASAQRFNNQPETYRLLALLYKDCFGDEAKASVYENEYQKKLKNDETDLNKF
;
A
#
# COMPACT_ATOMS: atom_id res chain seq x y z
N MET A 1 9.55 -11.81 2.64
CA MET A 1 9.24 -10.42 3.04
C MET A 1 10.48 -9.57 3.33
N ALA A 2 11.23 -9.77 4.42
CA ALA A 2 12.39 -8.89 4.72
C ALA A 2 13.42 -8.77 3.59
N GLN A 3 13.77 -9.89 2.93
CA GLN A 3 14.66 -9.86 1.76
C GLN A 3 14.05 -9.03 0.62
N ASP A 4 12.77 -9.27 0.31
CA ASP A 4 12.05 -8.50 -0.72
C ASP A 4 11.96 -7.00 -0.37
N ILE A 5 11.86 -6.64 0.91
CA ILE A 5 11.87 -5.24 1.38
C ILE A 5 13.22 -4.60 1.01
N LEU A 6 14.32 -5.27 1.34
CA LEU A 6 15.68 -4.80 1.08
C LEU A 6 16.00 -4.76 -0.42
N ASP A 7 15.49 -5.71 -1.20
CA ASP A 7 15.72 -5.80 -2.65
C ASP A 7 14.90 -4.77 -3.43
N THR A 8 13.75 -4.36 -2.90
CA THR A 8 12.92 -3.28 -3.46
C THR A 8 13.61 -1.92 -3.37
N ALA A 9 14.37 -1.68 -2.30
CA ALA A 9 15.05 -0.41 -2.09
C ALA A 9 16.23 -0.25 -3.05
N PRO A 10 16.29 0.85 -3.83
CA PRO A 10 17.48 1.19 -4.60
C PRO A 10 18.70 1.42 -3.70
N ASP A 11 19.88 1.35 -4.29
CA ASP A 11 21.15 1.70 -3.66
C ASP A 11 21.08 3.11 -3.06
N ASN A 12 21.74 3.30 -1.93
CA ASN A 12 21.83 4.55 -1.20
C ASN A 12 20.44 5.17 -0.97
N SER A 13 19.52 4.41 -0.40
CA SER A 13 18.19 4.91 -0.03
C SER A 13 18.06 5.10 1.48
N LEU A 14 17.09 5.93 1.88
CA LEU A 14 16.56 5.96 3.24
C LEU A 14 15.31 5.11 3.27
N LEU A 15 15.34 4.05 4.09
CA LEU A 15 14.22 3.12 4.25
C LEU A 15 13.61 3.26 5.64
N PHE A 16 12.42 3.83 5.66
CA PHE A 16 11.58 4.03 6.84
C PHE A 16 10.77 2.77 7.10
N LEU A 17 11.10 2.08 8.19
CA LEU A 17 10.42 0.87 8.63
C LEU A 17 9.40 1.22 9.70
N ALA A 18 8.18 0.77 9.48
CA ALA A 18 7.04 0.89 10.38
C ALA A 18 6.43 -0.50 10.65
N ASP A 19 5.75 -0.65 11.77
CA ASP A 19 5.20 -1.92 12.29
C ASP A 19 6.25 -2.97 12.69
N ASP A 20 5.90 -3.79 13.69
CA ASP A 20 6.84 -4.69 14.36
C ASP A 20 7.45 -5.73 13.42
N THR A 21 6.64 -6.36 12.57
CA THR A 21 7.11 -7.42 11.66
C THR A 21 8.12 -6.88 10.65
N SER A 22 7.83 -5.73 10.03
CA SER A 22 8.72 -5.17 9.02
C SER A 22 10.02 -4.64 9.65
N ILE A 23 9.93 -4.02 10.84
CA ILE A 23 11.09 -3.52 11.59
C ILE A 23 11.98 -4.69 11.99
N PHE A 24 11.43 -5.67 12.71
CA PHE A 24 12.20 -6.77 13.29
C PHE A 24 12.86 -7.63 12.20
N ASP A 25 12.08 -8.13 11.24
CA ASP A 25 12.59 -9.06 10.23
C ASP A 25 13.62 -8.38 9.32
N THR A 26 13.34 -7.15 8.89
CA THR A 26 14.23 -6.40 7.98
C THR A 26 15.51 -6.01 8.69
N GLN A 27 15.45 -5.53 9.94
CA GLN A 27 16.66 -5.19 10.70
C GLN A 27 17.48 -6.42 11.06
N TYR A 28 16.85 -7.52 11.46
CA TYR A 28 17.55 -8.77 11.73
C TYR A 28 18.33 -9.23 10.50
N LEU A 29 17.67 -9.29 9.34
CA LEU A 29 18.31 -9.67 8.09
C LEU A 29 19.42 -8.69 7.70
N TYR A 30 19.16 -7.39 7.83
CA TYR A 30 20.12 -6.33 7.52
C TYR A 30 21.39 -6.44 8.37
N LEU A 31 21.27 -6.67 9.68
CA LEU A 31 22.41 -6.74 10.59
C LEU A 31 23.18 -8.06 10.50
N THR A 32 22.48 -9.17 10.25
CA THR A 32 23.10 -10.51 10.17
C THR A 32 23.74 -10.78 8.81
N GLN A 33 23.16 -10.26 7.72
CA GLN A 33 23.65 -10.47 6.35
C GLN A 33 24.32 -9.23 5.74
N GLY A 34 24.25 -8.07 6.39
CA GLY A 34 24.74 -6.81 5.80
C GLY A 34 26.24 -6.76 5.55
N LYS A 35 27.02 -7.53 6.32
CA LYS A 35 28.46 -7.66 6.12
C LYS A 35 28.84 -8.53 4.92
N THR A 36 27.98 -9.43 4.48
CA THR A 36 28.25 -10.37 3.38
C THR A 36 27.58 -9.96 2.08
N LYS A 37 26.39 -9.37 2.14
CA LYS A 37 25.65 -8.91 0.95
C LYS A 37 25.92 -7.45 0.59
N GLY A 38 26.38 -6.63 1.54
CA GLY A 38 26.57 -5.19 1.35
C GLY A 38 25.28 -4.56 0.83
N PHE A 39 24.37 -4.14 1.70
CA PHE A 39 23.08 -3.54 1.32
C PHE A 39 23.21 -2.13 0.72
N ARG A 40 24.24 -1.92 -0.12
CA ARG A 40 24.34 -0.86 -1.11
C ARG A 40 24.15 0.54 -0.54
N GLY A 41 24.62 0.77 0.70
CA GLY A 41 24.51 2.05 1.39
C GLY A 41 23.11 2.43 1.89
N LEU A 42 22.17 1.47 1.92
CA LEU A 42 20.84 1.60 2.50
C LEU A 42 20.90 1.98 3.98
N LYS A 43 20.02 2.87 4.41
CA LYS A 43 19.93 3.34 5.79
C LYS A 43 18.55 3.01 6.34
N LEU A 44 18.51 2.10 7.32
CA LEU A 44 17.27 1.71 7.97
C LEU A 44 16.92 2.69 9.10
N ILE A 45 15.69 3.20 9.07
CA ILE A 45 15.17 4.18 10.02
C ILE A 45 13.85 3.65 10.57
N GLN A 46 13.73 3.57 11.89
CA GLN A 46 12.47 3.19 12.56
C GLN A 46 11.59 4.43 12.73
N THR A 47 10.41 4.43 12.12
CA THR A 47 9.55 5.62 12.07
C THR A 47 8.95 5.96 13.43
N GLY A 48 8.46 4.96 14.17
CA GLY A 48 7.80 5.13 15.46
C GLY A 48 8.70 5.68 16.57
N THR A 49 10.02 5.70 16.36
CA THR A 49 11.00 6.16 17.35
C THR A 49 11.71 7.46 16.94
N LEU A 50 11.36 8.04 15.78
CA LEU A 50 11.95 9.29 15.28
C LEU A 50 11.76 10.49 16.21
N SER A 51 10.74 10.48 17.08
CA SER A 51 10.52 11.54 18.06
C SER A 51 11.40 11.41 19.32
N PHE A 52 12.09 10.28 19.51
CA PHE A 52 12.86 10.02 20.73
C PHE A 52 14.31 10.52 20.59
N PRO A 53 14.77 11.46 21.45
CA PRO A 53 16.14 11.97 21.39
C PRO A 53 17.22 10.90 21.50
N SER A 54 16.98 9.85 22.29
CA SER A 54 17.89 8.71 22.42
C SER A 54 18.04 7.94 21.12
N TYR A 55 16.95 7.75 20.36
CA TYR A 55 17.01 7.11 19.06
C TYR A 55 17.74 7.98 18.03
N LEU A 56 17.51 9.30 18.05
CA LEU A 56 18.24 10.23 17.18
C LEU A 56 19.76 10.19 17.42
N GLN A 57 20.20 10.00 18.67
CA GLN A 57 21.63 9.79 18.98
C GLN A 57 22.17 8.50 18.37
N VAL A 58 21.40 7.40 18.43
CA VAL A 58 21.77 6.14 17.77
C VAL A 58 21.85 6.32 16.26
N LEU A 59 20.89 7.04 15.66
CA LEU A 59 20.85 7.28 14.23
C LEU A 59 22.03 8.15 13.77
N ALA A 60 22.37 9.20 14.53
CA ALA A 60 23.53 10.05 14.27
C ALA A 60 24.87 9.29 14.43
N TYR A 61 24.95 8.35 15.37
CA TYR A 61 26.12 7.48 15.50
C TYR A 61 26.23 6.49 14.34
N GLN A 62 25.12 5.90 13.92
CA GLN A 62 25.08 4.87 12.88
C GLN A 62 25.26 5.44 11.47
N TYR A 63 24.70 6.63 11.21
CA TYR A 63 24.74 7.33 9.93
C TYR A 63 25.13 8.80 10.15
N PRO A 64 26.41 9.09 10.47
CA PRO A 64 26.87 10.45 10.78
C PRO A 64 26.64 11.44 9.64
N GLU A 65 26.63 10.98 8.39
CA GLU A 65 26.34 11.80 7.20
C GLU A 65 24.90 12.33 7.14
N LEU A 66 23.99 11.79 7.95
CA LEU A 66 22.62 12.30 8.06
C LEU A 66 22.48 13.44 9.07
N GLU A 67 23.54 13.84 9.78
CA GLU A 67 23.57 15.00 10.68
C GLU A 67 22.27 15.15 11.52
N VAL A 68 21.78 14.02 12.04
CA VAL A 68 20.46 13.95 12.69
C VAL A 68 20.54 14.63 14.05
N GLY A 69 19.52 15.43 14.39
CA GLY A 69 19.43 16.10 15.68
C GLY A 69 20.10 17.47 15.75
N THR A 70 20.64 17.99 14.64
CA THR A 70 21.13 19.38 14.54
C THR A 70 20.04 20.36 14.08
N TRP A 71 18.77 19.95 14.15
CA TRP A 71 17.64 20.67 13.55
C TRP A 71 16.99 21.63 14.53
N GLU A 72 16.15 22.52 14.01
CA GLU A 72 15.40 23.48 14.81
C GLU A 72 14.56 22.75 15.86
N LYS A 73 14.46 23.35 17.07
CA LYS A 73 13.63 22.77 18.13
C LYS A 73 12.15 22.80 17.74
N ASN A 74 11.42 21.75 18.11
CA ASN A 74 9.98 21.59 17.88
C ASN A 74 9.56 21.38 16.41
N THR A 75 10.48 21.00 15.51
CA THR A 75 10.12 20.55 14.17
C THR A 75 9.77 19.06 14.17
N ASN A 76 8.95 18.65 13.20
CA ASN A 76 8.75 17.24 12.93
C ASN A 76 10.02 16.69 12.26
N VAL A 77 10.63 15.70 12.89
CA VAL A 77 11.87 15.06 12.43
C VAL A 77 11.75 14.53 11.01
N PHE A 78 10.64 13.87 10.67
CA PHE A 78 10.47 13.31 9.34
C PHE A 78 10.37 14.40 8.27
N ASP A 79 9.68 15.51 8.55
CA ASP A 79 9.59 16.64 7.63
C ASP A 79 10.98 17.27 7.35
N GLU A 80 11.83 17.41 8.38
CA GLU A 80 13.21 17.87 8.22
C GLU A 80 14.06 16.90 7.38
N MET A 81 13.88 15.59 7.60
CA MET A 81 14.54 14.58 6.77
C MET A 81 14.10 14.67 5.31
N VAL A 82 12.80 14.82 5.02
CA VAL A 82 12.31 15.00 3.64
C VAL A 82 12.93 16.26 3.03
N LYS A 83 12.84 17.40 3.72
CA LYS A 83 13.36 18.69 3.24
C LYS A 83 14.84 18.63 2.90
N ARG A 84 15.65 17.95 3.72
CA ARG A 84 17.11 17.89 3.55
C ARG A 84 17.55 16.81 2.56
N TYR A 85 16.87 15.65 2.56
CA TYR A 85 17.40 14.44 1.92
C TYR A 85 16.68 14.01 0.65
N TYR A 86 15.52 14.58 0.33
CA TYR A 86 14.75 14.21 -0.86
C TYR A 86 15.57 14.30 -2.16
N GLY A 87 16.40 15.34 -2.30
CA GLY A 87 17.25 15.52 -3.49
C GLY A 87 18.49 14.63 -3.54
N THR A 88 18.82 13.93 -2.45
CA THR A 88 20.07 13.17 -2.30
C THR A 88 19.84 11.67 -2.23
N TYR A 89 18.75 11.24 -1.59
CA TYR A 89 18.43 9.85 -1.35
C TYR A 89 17.00 9.56 -1.82
N PRO A 90 16.75 8.42 -2.50
CA PRO A 90 15.40 7.89 -2.58
C PRO A 90 14.86 7.62 -1.18
N LEU A 91 13.65 8.12 -0.89
CA LEU A 91 12.96 7.93 0.38
C LEU A 91 11.89 6.86 0.18
N LEU A 92 12.03 5.73 0.88
CA LEU A 92 11.08 4.61 0.82
C LEU A 92 10.53 4.30 2.20
N SER A 93 9.31 3.80 2.27
CA SER A 93 8.67 3.43 3.53
C SER A 93 7.81 2.17 3.38
N THR A 94 7.69 1.38 4.44
CA THR A 94 6.77 0.23 4.46
C THR A 94 5.30 0.64 4.57
N MET A 95 5.04 1.90 4.94
CA MET A 95 3.71 2.52 4.90
C MET A 95 3.80 4.00 4.51
N PRO A 96 2.75 4.61 3.94
CA PRO A 96 2.71 6.05 3.72
C PRO A 96 2.83 6.81 5.04
N LEU A 97 3.78 7.74 5.13
CA LEU A 97 3.92 8.66 6.27
C LEU A 97 3.27 10.00 5.94
N THR A 98 2.82 10.74 6.95
CA THR A 98 2.31 12.09 6.75
C THR A 98 3.39 12.99 6.17
N THR A 99 3.08 13.67 5.07
CA THR A 99 3.98 14.58 4.37
C THR A 99 3.28 15.90 4.06
N GLY A 100 4.07 16.92 3.70
CA GLY A 100 3.54 18.16 3.12
C GLY A 100 2.76 17.94 1.82
N LYS A 101 1.97 18.94 1.43
CA LYS A 101 1.06 18.90 0.26
C LYS A 101 1.76 18.73 -1.09
N ASP A 102 3.07 18.96 -1.15
CA ASP A 102 3.84 18.88 -2.40
C ASP A 102 4.34 17.47 -2.72
N PHE A 103 4.10 16.51 -1.82
CA PHE A 103 4.57 15.14 -1.95
C PHE A 103 3.43 14.12 -1.90
N ALA A 104 3.66 12.98 -2.53
CA ALA A 104 2.79 11.81 -2.40
C ALA A 104 3.62 10.53 -2.42
N TRP A 105 3.10 9.52 -1.72
CA TRP A 105 3.65 8.18 -1.69
C TRP A 105 3.08 7.35 -2.84
N ILE A 106 3.95 6.71 -3.62
CA ILE A 106 3.57 5.86 -4.74
C ILE A 106 4.09 4.44 -4.50
N GLN A 107 3.19 3.45 -4.63
CA GLN A 107 3.54 2.04 -4.48
C GLN A 107 4.66 1.65 -5.44
N THR A 108 5.75 1.11 -4.91
CA THR A 108 6.91 0.59 -5.64
C THR A 108 7.24 -0.78 -5.05
N GLY A 109 6.78 -1.84 -5.72
CA GLY A 109 6.95 -3.19 -5.21
C GLY A 109 6.13 -3.42 -3.94
N ILE A 110 6.78 -3.85 -2.85
CA ILE A 110 6.16 -3.94 -1.51
C ILE A 110 6.38 -2.70 -0.62
N LEU A 111 7.04 -1.67 -1.15
CA LEU A 111 7.28 -0.41 -0.45
C LEU A 111 6.48 0.72 -1.08
N TYR A 112 6.44 1.86 -0.40
CA TYR A 112 6.06 3.13 -0.98
C TYR A 112 7.30 3.97 -1.19
N ARG A 113 7.41 4.64 -2.33
CA ARG A 113 8.45 5.65 -2.58
C ARG A 113 7.83 7.03 -2.56
N LEU A 114 8.50 7.96 -1.90
CA LEU A 114 8.06 9.35 -1.86
C LEU A 114 8.43 10.04 -3.16
N TYR A 115 7.46 10.74 -3.75
CA TYR A 115 7.65 11.57 -4.94
C TYR A 115 7.12 12.98 -4.71
N LYS A 116 7.69 13.98 -5.38
CA LYS A 116 7.02 15.28 -5.55
C LYS A 116 5.86 15.12 -6.51
N ILE A 117 4.76 15.84 -6.27
CA ILE A 117 3.57 15.79 -7.15
C ILE A 117 3.93 16.13 -8.60
N GLU A 118 4.81 17.11 -8.83
CA GLU A 118 5.25 17.47 -10.19
C GLU A 118 6.04 16.34 -10.88
N GLU A 119 6.77 15.51 -10.14
CA GLU A 119 7.47 14.35 -10.71
C GLU A 119 6.49 13.25 -11.09
N ILE A 120 5.42 13.08 -10.31
CA ILE A 120 4.35 12.12 -10.61
C ILE A 120 3.61 12.53 -11.89
N LYS A 121 3.31 13.82 -12.07
CA LYS A 121 2.64 14.34 -13.28
C LYS A 121 3.42 14.05 -14.56
N ASN A 122 4.75 14.00 -14.46
CA ASN A 122 5.65 13.73 -15.57
C ASN A 122 6.10 12.26 -15.63
N MET A 123 5.56 11.39 -14.77
CA MET A 123 5.95 10.00 -14.68
C MET A 123 5.45 9.22 -15.90
N GLN A 124 6.34 8.51 -16.57
CA GLN A 124 5.96 7.58 -17.63
C GLN A 124 5.32 6.34 -17.02
N ILE A 125 3.99 6.25 -17.12
CA ILE A 125 3.23 5.15 -16.51
C ILE A 125 3.71 3.75 -16.93
N ASN A 126 4.17 3.58 -18.16
CA ASN A 126 4.67 2.27 -18.63
C ASN A 126 5.98 1.87 -17.93
N GLU A 127 6.88 2.82 -17.65
CA GLU A 127 8.12 2.55 -16.91
C GLU A 127 7.80 2.15 -15.46
N PHE A 128 6.85 2.86 -14.84
CA PHE A 128 6.33 2.52 -13.52
C PHE A 128 5.73 1.11 -13.46
N ILE A 129 4.96 0.73 -14.47
CA ILE A 129 4.37 -0.61 -14.58
C ILE A 129 5.45 -1.68 -14.73
N VAL A 130 6.42 -1.47 -15.64
CA VAL A 130 7.51 -2.42 -15.88
C VAL A 130 8.34 -2.64 -14.61
N LEU A 131 8.68 -1.56 -13.89
CA LEU A 131 9.39 -1.64 -12.62
C LEU A 131 8.63 -2.51 -11.61
N ASN A 132 7.34 -2.26 -11.41
CA ASN A 132 6.54 -3.01 -10.44
C ASN A 132 6.35 -4.47 -10.85
N GLU A 133 6.09 -4.76 -12.13
CA GLU A 133 6.03 -6.15 -12.61
C GLU A 133 7.34 -6.89 -12.35
N GLN A 134 8.49 -6.27 -12.63
CA GLN A 134 9.80 -6.88 -12.35
C GLN A 134 10.01 -7.15 -10.86
N LEU A 135 9.65 -6.18 -10.02
CA LEU A 135 9.72 -6.34 -8.57
C LEU A 135 8.84 -7.49 -8.09
N PHE A 136 7.55 -7.52 -8.46
CA PHE A 136 6.64 -8.59 -8.07
C PHE A 136 7.05 -9.97 -8.58
N GLN A 137 7.62 -10.05 -9.78
CA GLN A 137 8.15 -11.30 -10.34
C GLN A 137 9.41 -11.80 -9.60
N SER A 138 10.19 -10.87 -9.02
CA SER A 138 11.40 -11.21 -8.28
C SER A 138 11.15 -11.68 -6.85
N TYR A 139 9.96 -11.40 -6.31
CA TYR A 139 9.66 -11.67 -4.91
C TYR A 139 9.46 -13.15 -4.61
N HIS A 140 9.74 -13.48 -3.35
CA HIS A 140 9.40 -14.79 -2.81
C HIS A 140 7.87 -14.95 -2.82
N ASP A 141 7.41 -16.10 -3.28
CA ASP A 141 6.00 -16.49 -3.14
C ASP A 141 5.70 -16.69 -1.65
N PRO A 142 4.88 -15.83 -1.03
CA PRO A 142 4.61 -15.93 0.39
C PRO A 142 3.74 -17.14 0.73
N LEU A 143 3.19 -17.88 -0.23
CA LEU A 143 2.51 -19.14 0.03
C LEU A 143 3.43 -20.36 -0.04
N GLN A 144 4.70 -20.19 -0.45
CA GLN A 144 5.65 -21.30 -0.38
C GLN A 144 6.17 -21.52 1.04
N GLY A 145 6.36 -22.80 1.40
CA GLY A 145 6.90 -23.19 2.70
C GLY A 145 5.85 -23.26 3.81
N SER A 146 6.19 -22.79 5.01
CA SER A 146 5.32 -22.90 6.20
C SER A 146 4.02 -22.10 6.04
N LEU A 147 4.05 -21.01 5.30
CA LEU A 147 2.91 -20.11 5.08
C LEU A 147 1.77 -20.73 4.26
N GLY A 148 2.09 -21.56 3.26
CA GLY A 148 1.07 -22.30 2.50
C GLY A 148 0.43 -23.44 3.29
N ASN A 149 1.09 -23.90 4.36
CA ASN A 149 0.66 -25.05 5.16
C ASN A 149 -0.03 -24.65 6.47
N TYR A 150 0.36 -23.52 7.06
CA TYR A 150 -0.14 -23.06 8.36
C TYR A 150 -0.55 -21.60 8.29
N LYS A 151 -1.87 -21.34 8.35
CA LYS A 151 -2.42 -20.00 8.56
C LYS A 151 -2.20 -19.56 10.02
N HIS A 152 -0.96 -19.21 10.35
CA HIS A 152 -0.58 -18.79 11.70
C HIS A 152 -0.85 -17.28 11.90
N PRO A 153 -1.42 -16.84 13.03
CA PRO A 153 -1.71 -15.41 13.27
C PRO A 153 -0.52 -14.48 13.12
N MET A 154 0.69 -14.92 13.52
CA MET A 154 1.93 -14.12 13.37
C MET A 154 2.35 -13.89 11.91
N LEU A 155 1.70 -14.55 10.95
CA LEU A 155 2.04 -14.52 9.54
C LEU A 155 0.97 -13.85 8.67
N ALA A 156 -0.19 -13.53 9.24
CA ALA A 156 -1.26 -12.80 8.55
C ALA A 156 -0.76 -11.42 8.08
N ASP A 157 0.09 -10.76 8.87
CA ASP A 157 0.66 -9.47 8.50
C ASP A 157 1.53 -9.55 7.24
N VAL A 158 2.23 -10.68 7.02
CA VAL A 158 3.05 -10.89 5.83
C VAL A 158 2.16 -10.96 4.59
N LEU A 159 1.13 -11.82 4.59
CA LEU A 159 0.21 -11.96 3.46
C LEU A 159 -0.50 -10.63 3.17
N ARG A 160 -0.93 -9.92 4.22
CA ARG A 160 -1.54 -8.59 4.11
C ARG A 160 -0.62 -7.57 3.45
N VAL A 161 0.68 -7.58 3.73
CA VAL A 161 1.64 -6.66 3.08
C VAL A 161 1.71 -6.90 1.58
N TYR A 162 1.87 -8.15 1.12
CA TYR A 162 1.89 -8.46 -0.31
C TYR A 162 0.54 -8.16 -0.97
N ALA A 163 -0.57 -8.56 -0.34
CA ALA A 163 -1.91 -8.31 -0.85
C ALA A 163 -2.20 -6.81 -1.01
N THR A 164 -1.89 -6.02 0.03
CA THR A 164 -2.05 -4.57 0.01
C THR A 164 -1.19 -3.93 -1.07
N SER A 165 0.08 -4.37 -1.20
CA SER A 165 0.99 -3.84 -2.21
C SER A 165 0.49 -4.09 -3.64
N LYS A 166 0.01 -5.32 -3.91
CA LYS A 166 -0.62 -5.66 -5.19
C LYS A 166 -1.88 -4.83 -5.44
N LYS A 167 -2.74 -4.66 -4.43
CA LYS A 167 -3.96 -3.83 -4.50
C LYS A 167 -3.64 -2.36 -4.79
N GLU A 168 -2.66 -1.77 -4.12
CA GLU A 168 -2.27 -0.37 -4.34
C GLU A 168 -1.65 -0.17 -5.73
N PHE A 169 -0.83 -1.12 -6.19
CA PHE A 169 -0.37 -1.12 -7.59
C PHE A 169 -1.55 -1.22 -8.57
N ALA A 170 -2.51 -2.11 -8.30
CA ALA A 170 -3.70 -2.29 -9.12
C ALA A 170 -4.53 -1.01 -9.26
N LYS A 171 -4.67 -0.22 -8.19
CA LYS A 171 -5.34 1.09 -8.22
C LYS A 171 -4.69 2.05 -9.21
N VAL A 172 -3.36 2.11 -9.22
CA VAL A 172 -2.61 2.98 -10.15
C VAL A 172 -2.83 2.54 -11.59
N VAL A 173 -2.73 1.25 -11.89
CA VAL A 173 -2.91 0.75 -13.27
C VAL A 173 -4.37 0.83 -13.73
N PHE A 174 -5.34 0.67 -12.82
CA PHE A 174 -6.76 0.88 -13.09
C PHE A 174 -7.06 2.34 -13.44
N ALA A 175 -6.54 3.30 -12.67
CA ALA A 175 -6.67 4.73 -12.95
C ALA A 175 -6.07 5.12 -14.33
N ASN A 176 -5.16 4.30 -14.86
CA ASN A 176 -4.54 4.45 -16.17
C ASN A 176 -5.13 3.51 -17.24
N GLN A 177 -6.35 3.00 -17.03
CA GLN A 177 -7.12 2.16 -17.96
C GLN A 177 -6.44 0.85 -18.38
N LYS A 178 -5.50 0.34 -17.59
CA LYS A 178 -4.89 -0.98 -17.80
C LYS A 178 -5.73 -2.05 -17.08
N LEU A 179 -6.93 -2.30 -17.59
CA LEU A 179 -7.96 -3.10 -16.92
C LEU A 179 -7.50 -4.55 -16.66
N ASP A 180 -6.99 -5.24 -17.68
CA ASP A 180 -6.49 -6.63 -17.55
C ASP A 180 -5.41 -6.76 -16.45
N LEU A 181 -4.54 -5.74 -16.35
CA LEU A 181 -3.47 -5.72 -15.36
C LEU A 181 -4.02 -5.47 -13.96
N ALA A 182 -4.95 -4.52 -13.82
CA ALA A 182 -5.64 -4.27 -12.56
C ALA A 182 -6.34 -5.54 -12.05
N GLU A 183 -7.07 -6.23 -12.93
CA GLU A 183 -7.74 -7.49 -12.63
C GLU A 183 -6.74 -8.55 -12.12
N LYS A 184 -5.64 -8.79 -12.86
CA LYS A 184 -4.59 -9.75 -12.49
C LYS A 184 -4.10 -9.52 -11.06
N TYR A 185 -3.76 -8.27 -10.73
CA TYR A 185 -3.19 -7.96 -9.41
C TYR A 185 -4.22 -7.98 -8.28
N LEU A 186 -5.46 -7.57 -8.54
CA LEU A 186 -6.52 -7.61 -7.52
C LEU A 186 -6.94 -9.06 -7.22
N LYS A 187 -7.03 -9.92 -8.23
CA LYS A 187 -7.20 -11.37 -8.03
C LYS A 187 -6.08 -11.95 -7.18
N GLY A 188 -4.83 -11.66 -7.56
CA GLY A 188 -3.65 -12.11 -6.81
C GLY A 188 -3.51 -11.47 -5.42
N ALA A 189 -4.22 -10.37 -5.12
CA ALA A 189 -4.32 -9.80 -3.78
C ALA A 189 -5.38 -10.52 -2.95
N LEU A 190 -6.57 -10.78 -3.51
CA LEU A 190 -7.64 -11.53 -2.85
C LEU A 190 -7.29 -12.99 -2.60
N GLU A 191 -6.45 -13.62 -3.43
CA GLU A 191 -5.90 -14.96 -3.17
C GLU A 191 -5.06 -15.00 -1.90
N LEU A 192 -4.32 -13.92 -1.63
CA LEU A 192 -3.47 -13.80 -0.44
C LEU A 192 -4.27 -13.37 0.78
N GLU A 193 -5.15 -12.38 0.63
CA GLU A 193 -6.04 -11.92 1.68
C GLU A 193 -7.48 -11.67 1.19
N PRO A 194 -8.37 -12.67 1.32
CA PRO A 194 -9.77 -12.55 0.94
C PRO A 194 -10.58 -11.53 1.77
N GLU A 195 -10.09 -11.17 2.96
CA GLU A 195 -10.80 -10.25 3.87
C GLU A 195 -10.54 -8.77 3.57
N LEU A 196 -9.69 -8.44 2.60
CA LEU A 196 -9.46 -7.06 2.18
C LEU A 196 -10.67 -6.55 1.38
N ILE A 197 -11.68 -6.08 2.10
CA ILE A 197 -12.96 -5.58 1.60
C ILE A 197 -12.79 -4.63 0.41
N ASP A 198 -11.89 -3.66 0.55
CA ASP A 198 -11.64 -2.65 -0.45
C ASP A 198 -11.07 -3.25 -1.75
N THR A 199 -10.34 -4.36 -1.67
CA THR A 199 -9.83 -5.08 -2.85
C THR A 199 -10.98 -5.67 -3.67
N ALA A 200 -11.99 -6.25 -3.03
CA ALA A 200 -13.19 -6.76 -3.71
C ALA A 200 -14.00 -5.63 -4.36
N GLN A 201 -14.09 -4.47 -3.72
CA GLN A 201 -14.74 -3.28 -4.27
C GLN A 201 -14.00 -2.77 -5.52
N ILE A 202 -12.68 -2.64 -5.46
CA ILE A 202 -11.86 -2.19 -6.59
C ILE A 202 -11.96 -3.19 -7.75
N LEU A 203 -11.92 -4.51 -7.48
CA LEU A 203 -12.08 -5.53 -8.52
C LEU A 203 -13.48 -5.50 -9.14
N GLY A 204 -14.52 -5.28 -8.33
CA GLY A 204 -15.87 -5.06 -8.84
C GLY A 204 -15.94 -3.84 -9.78
N ALA A 205 -15.28 -2.74 -9.42
CA ALA A 205 -15.18 -1.55 -10.28
C ALA A 205 -14.44 -1.84 -11.61
N VAL A 206 -13.35 -2.63 -11.56
CA VAL A 206 -12.63 -3.09 -12.75
C VAL A 206 -13.56 -3.92 -13.65
N TYR A 207 -14.27 -4.91 -13.10
CA TYR A 207 -15.21 -5.72 -13.86
C TYR A 207 -16.35 -4.90 -14.50
N ILE A 208 -16.88 -3.88 -13.80
CA ILE A 208 -17.86 -2.96 -14.37
C ILE A 208 -17.26 -2.21 -15.57
N ALA A 209 -16.02 -1.72 -15.46
CA ALA A 209 -15.33 -1.01 -16.54
C ALA A 209 -15.06 -1.93 -17.75
N GLU A 210 -14.80 -3.21 -17.51
CA GLU A 210 -14.61 -4.24 -18.53
C GLU A 210 -15.92 -4.82 -19.09
N LYS A 211 -17.08 -4.39 -18.57
CA LYS A 211 -18.41 -4.94 -18.89
C LYS A 211 -18.57 -6.44 -18.56
N LYS A 212 -17.80 -6.95 -17.60
CA LYS A 212 -17.95 -8.28 -16.98
C LYS A 212 -19.05 -8.24 -15.90
N CYS A 213 -20.28 -7.95 -16.34
CA CYS A 213 -21.40 -7.65 -15.44
C CYS A 213 -21.73 -8.80 -14.46
N PRO A 214 -21.80 -10.07 -14.89
CA PRO A 214 -22.09 -11.19 -13.97
C PRO A 214 -21.00 -11.39 -12.89
N GLU A 215 -19.73 -11.23 -13.25
CA GLU A 215 -18.61 -11.35 -12.33
C GLU A 215 -18.60 -10.22 -11.29
N ALA A 216 -18.88 -8.99 -11.74
CA ALA A 216 -19.07 -7.84 -10.85
C ALA A 216 -20.24 -8.05 -9.89
N GLU A 217 -21.39 -8.53 -10.38
CA GLU A 217 -22.58 -8.80 -9.56
C GLU A 217 -22.28 -9.82 -8.48
N SER A 218 -21.73 -10.96 -8.87
CA SER A 218 -21.39 -12.05 -7.94
C SER A 218 -20.43 -11.57 -6.85
N LEU A 219 -19.36 -10.87 -7.23
CA LEU A 219 -18.35 -10.38 -6.30
C LEU A 219 -18.90 -9.31 -5.34
N LEU A 220 -19.62 -8.31 -5.87
CA LEU A 220 -20.13 -7.20 -5.06
C LEU A 220 -21.26 -7.64 -4.13
N LEU A 221 -22.12 -8.57 -4.56
CA LEU A 221 -23.15 -9.13 -3.68
C LEU A 221 -22.53 -9.98 -2.56
N ALA A 222 -21.52 -10.80 -2.87
CA ALA A 222 -20.78 -11.54 -1.84
C ALA A 222 -20.10 -10.59 -0.86
N SER A 223 -19.49 -9.51 -1.36
CA SER A 223 -18.89 -8.47 -0.52
C SER A 223 -19.93 -7.76 0.36
N ALA A 224 -21.12 -7.45 -0.17
CA ALA A 224 -22.20 -6.82 0.60
C ALA A 224 -22.76 -7.75 1.68
N GLN A 225 -22.87 -9.05 1.42
CA GLN A 225 -23.31 -10.03 2.40
C GLN A 225 -22.30 -10.18 3.54
N ARG A 226 -21.01 -10.26 3.19
CA ARG A 226 -19.93 -10.46 4.17
C ARG A 226 -19.61 -9.20 4.96
N PHE A 227 -19.70 -8.04 4.32
CA PHE A 227 -19.30 -6.74 4.86
C PHE A 227 -20.43 -5.70 4.70
N ASN A 228 -21.59 -6.02 5.28
CA ASN A 228 -22.87 -5.30 5.16
C ASN A 228 -22.86 -3.82 5.59
N ASN A 229 -21.75 -3.25 6.06
CA ASN A 229 -21.68 -1.84 6.48
C ASN A 229 -20.70 -1.00 5.67
N GLN A 230 -20.58 -1.28 4.37
CA GLN A 230 -19.64 -0.56 3.51
C GLN A 230 -20.42 0.19 2.44
N PRO A 231 -20.65 1.51 2.59
CA PRO A 231 -21.43 2.32 1.66
C PRO A 231 -20.95 2.15 0.21
N GLU A 232 -19.63 2.11 0.01
CA GLU A 232 -19.01 2.00 -1.30
C GLU A 232 -19.44 0.76 -2.09
N THR A 233 -19.68 -0.38 -1.42
CA THR A 233 -20.17 -1.60 -2.08
C THR A 233 -21.55 -1.38 -2.71
N TYR A 234 -22.45 -0.67 -2.02
CA TYR A 234 -23.79 -0.36 -2.53
C TYR A 234 -23.76 0.65 -3.67
N ARG A 235 -22.85 1.64 -3.58
CA ARG A 235 -22.58 2.57 -4.67
C ARG A 235 -22.15 1.85 -5.95
N LEU A 236 -21.25 0.87 -5.82
CA LEU A 236 -20.80 0.05 -6.95
C LEU A 236 -21.89 -0.87 -7.50
N LEU A 237 -22.75 -1.45 -6.65
CA LEU A 237 -23.91 -2.22 -7.11
C LEU A 237 -24.90 -1.34 -7.89
N ALA A 238 -25.16 -0.11 -7.43
CA ALA A 238 -26.01 0.84 -8.14
C ALA A 238 -25.43 1.17 -9.53
N LEU A 239 -24.13 1.47 -9.61
CA LEU A 239 -23.44 1.69 -10.88
C LEU A 239 -23.47 0.46 -11.79
N LEU A 240 -23.29 -0.74 -11.24
CA LEU A 240 -23.35 -1.99 -12.00
C LEU A 240 -24.71 -2.17 -12.68
N TYR A 241 -25.80 -2.05 -11.93
CA TYR A 241 -27.14 -2.24 -12.51
C TYR A 241 -27.49 -1.15 -13.50
N LYS A 242 -27.07 0.09 -13.26
CA LYS A 242 -27.29 1.20 -14.18
C LYS A 242 -26.48 1.07 -15.47
N ASP A 243 -25.16 0.99 -15.34
CA ASP A 243 -24.23 1.19 -16.46
C ASP A 243 -23.86 -0.12 -17.19
N CYS A 244 -24.04 -1.27 -16.54
CA CYS A 244 -23.74 -2.58 -17.10
C CYS A 244 -25.01 -3.31 -17.53
N PHE A 245 -26.00 -3.42 -16.65
CA PHE A 245 -27.25 -4.14 -16.94
C PHE A 245 -28.37 -3.27 -17.54
N GLY A 246 -28.31 -1.94 -17.38
CA GLY A 246 -29.39 -1.04 -17.79
C GLY A 246 -30.68 -1.17 -16.96
N ASP A 247 -30.59 -1.73 -15.74
CA ASP A 247 -31.72 -1.94 -14.82
C ASP A 247 -31.82 -0.77 -13.83
N GLU A 248 -32.48 0.31 -14.27
CA GLU A 248 -32.68 1.53 -13.48
C GLU A 248 -33.48 1.28 -12.18
N ALA A 249 -34.36 0.28 -12.18
CA ALA A 249 -35.15 -0.07 -11.01
C ALA A 249 -34.26 -0.66 -9.91
N LYS A 250 -33.42 -1.65 -10.26
CA LYS A 250 -32.44 -2.20 -9.31
C LYS A 250 -31.38 -1.18 -8.92
N ALA A 251 -30.90 -0.37 -9.87
CA ALA A 251 -29.94 0.68 -9.56
C ALA A 251 -30.47 1.63 -8.49
N SER A 252 -31.75 2.04 -8.59
CA SER A 252 -32.41 2.87 -7.59
C SER A 252 -32.53 2.21 -6.22
N VAL A 253 -32.71 0.89 -6.15
CA VAL A 253 -32.73 0.14 -4.89
C VAL A 253 -31.36 0.25 -4.19
N TYR A 254 -30.27 -0.02 -4.91
CA TYR A 254 -28.94 0.03 -4.33
C TYR A 254 -28.46 1.45 -4.01
N GLU A 255 -28.88 2.45 -4.78
CA GLU A 255 -28.61 3.87 -4.46
C GLU A 255 -29.28 4.26 -3.13
N ASN A 256 -30.53 3.85 -2.92
CA ASN A 256 -31.21 4.10 -1.64
C ASN A 256 -30.49 3.42 -0.47
N GLU A 257 -29.97 2.20 -0.65
CA GLU A 257 -29.18 1.53 0.39
C GLU A 257 -27.86 2.26 0.64
N TYR A 258 -27.16 2.71 -0.40
CA TYR A 258 -25.95 3.54 -0.26
C TYR A 258 -26.21 4.78 0.60
N GLN A 259 -27.28 5.53 0.30
CA GLN A 259 -27.67 6.73 1.06
C GLN A 259 -28.02 6.42 2.52
N LYS A 260 -28.68 5.29 2.80
CA LYS A 260 -28.96 4.85 4.18
C LYS A 260 -27.67 4.56 4.95
N LYS A 261 -26.70 3.89 4.31
CA LYS A 261 -25.42 3.55 4.94
C LYS A 261 -24.58 4.79 5.25
N LEU A 262 -24.50 5.75 4.33
CA LEU A 262 -23.80 7.03 4.58
C LEU A 262 -24.34 7.76 5.82
N LYS A 263 -25.68 7.85 5.95
CA LYS A 263 -26.30 8.51 7.10
C LYS A 263 -25.98 7.80 8.41
N ASN A 264 -25.99 6.48 8.42
CA ASN A 264 -25.65 5.72 9.63
C ASN A 264 -24.20 5.94 10.05
N ASP A 265 -23.27 5.94 9.10
CA ASP A 265 -21.84 6.20 9.37
C ASP A 265 -21.64 7.61 9.95
N GLU A 266 -22.31 8.64 9.41
CA GLU A 266 -22.30 10.00 9.97
C GLU A 266 -22.88 10.06 11.39
N THR A 267 -23.93 9.27 11.67
CA THR A 267 -24.59 9.27 12.98
C THR A 267 -23.73 8.60 14.05
N ASP A 268 -22.92 7.60 13.69
CA ASP A 268 -22.03 6.90 14.62
C ASP A 268 -20.75 7.69 14.93
N LEU A 269 -20.22 8.47 13.99
CA LEU A 269 -19.10 9.39 14.25
C LEU A 269 -19.46 10.53 15.22
N ASN A 270 -20.72 10.95 15.24
CA ASN A 270 -21.22 12.00 16.14
C ASN A 270 -21.52 11.49 17.58
N LYS A 271 -21.30 10.22 17.87
CA LYS A 271 -21.48 9.62 19.21
C LYS A 271 -20.18 9.56 20.04
N PHE A 272 -19.06 10.04 19.50
CA PHE A 272 -17.75 10.04 20.16
C PHE A 272 -17.19 11.45 20.32
#